data_AF-A0A830DF97-F1
#
_entry.id   AF-A0A830DF97-F1
#
_cell.length_a   1.000
_cell.length_b   1.000
_cell.length_c   1.000
_cell.angle_alpha   90.00
_cell.angle_beta   90.00
_cell.angle_gamma   90.00
#
_symmetry.space_group_name_H-M   'P 1'
#
loop_
_entity.id
_entity.type
_entity.pdbx_description
1 polymer ?
#
loop_
_entity_poly.entity_id
_entity_poly.type
_entity_poly.pdbx_seq_one_letter_code
_entity_poly.pdbx_strand_id
1 'polypeptide(L)'
;ISCTSFSYLPRDLNFIEHTSDFGWKEHQRVRPIIIDPGLYHSKKSGVFWAKEKRSLPAAFKLFTGSAWVVLSRPFLEFCIWGWDNLPRTLLMYYTNFLSSPEGYFHTVMCNHKDYQNTTVNHDLHFMKWDDPPKEQPANLTAQHFDGMVRSGAPFAHKIAENDSVLGRIDRELLKRSDGRFTPGGWCLGTLKMDPCRVCGSADVVRPSLSSRRLEKLVTQLLDSDNFRSKQCK
;
A
#
# COMPACT_ATOMS: atom_id res chain seq x y z
N ILE A 1 0.68 -12.81 -7.11
CA ILE A 1 -0.78 -12.66 -6.83
C ILE A 1 -1.47 -12.60 -8.17
N SER A 2 -1.90 -13.74 -8.71
CA SER A 2 -2.79 -13.72 -9.86
C SER A 2 -4.17 -14.10 -9.34
N CYS A 3 -5.08 -13.14 -9.36
CA CYS A 3 -6.38 -13.23 -8.75
C CYS A 3 -7.41 -12.80 -9.78
N THR A 4 -8.30 -13.72 -10.17
CA THR A 4 -9.42 -13.43 -11.07
C THR A 4 -10.33 -12.33 -10.51
N SER A 5 -10.31 -12.08 -9.21
CA SER A 5 -11.17 -11.06 -8.60
C SER A 5 -10.86 -9.64 -9.11
N PHE A 6 -9.62 -9.32 -9.48
CA PHE A 6 -9.28 -8.02 -10.08
C PHE A 6 -9.63 -7.91 -11.56
N SER A 7 -9.94 -9.02 -12.27
CA SER A 7 -10.26 -8.92 -13.71
C SER A 7 -11.61 -8.27 -13.98
N TYR A 8 -12.50 -8.25 -12.98
CA TYR A 8 -13.84 -7.65 -13.07
C TYR A 8 -13.91 -6.23 -12.52
N LEU A 9 -12.79 -5.69 -12.02
CA LEU A 9 -12.75 -4.36 -11.44
C LEU A 9 -12.34 -3.31 -12.48
N PRO A 10 -12.82 -2.06 -12.34
CA PRO A 10 -12.29 -0.95 -13.10
C PRO A 10 -10.76 -0.84 -12.93
N ARG A 11 -10.04 -0.67 -14.05
CA ARG A 11 -8.56 -0.71 -14.09
C ARG A 11 -7.91 0.60 -13.63
N ASP A 12 -8.72 1.61 -13.41
CA ASP A 12 -8.36 2.96 -12.95
C ASP A 12 -8.48 3.10 -11.42
N LEU A 13 -8.95 2.09 -10.70
CA LEU A 13 -8.98 2.11 -9.22
C LEU A 13 -7.58 2.12 -8.62
N ASN A 14 -7.44 2.88 -7.53
CA ASN A 14 -6.19 3.03 -6.79
C ASN A 14 -6.43 2.75 -5.30
N PHE A 15 -5.77 1.73 -4.76
CA PHE A 15 -5.87 1.37 -3.35
C PHE A 15 -4.83 2.17 -2.58
N ILE A 16 -5.29 3.24 -1.94
CA ILE A 16 -4.49 4.22 -1.25
C ILE A 16 -5.27 4.68 -0.01
N GLU A 17 -4.80 4.29 1.17
CA GLU A 17 -5.37 4.79 2.42
C GLU A 17 -5.04 6.27 2.54
N HIS A 18 -6.03 7.12 2.79
CA HIS A 18 -5.84 8.57 2.81
C HIS A 18 -6.73 9.27 3.84
N THR A 19 -6.22 10.38 4.34
CA THR A 19 -6.91 11.35 5.17
C THR A 19 -6.35 12.74 4.95
N SER A 20 -7.18 13.77 5.13
CA SER A 20 -6.72 15.15 5.22
C SER A 20 -6.53 15.63 6.66
N ASP A 21 -6.84 14.79 7.65
CA ASP A 21 -6.61 15.09 9.05
C ASP A 21 -5.18 14.70 9.43
N PHE A 22 -4.36 15.72 9.68
CA PHE A 22 -2.96 15.53 10.06
C PHE A 22 -2.78 15.41 11.57
N GLY A 23 -3.73 15.86 12.40
CA GLY A 23 -3.56 15.95 13.85
C GLY A 23 -2.17 16.48 14.26
N TRP A 24 -1.46 15.74 15.11
CA TRP A 24 -0.11 16.11 15.56
C TRP A 24 0.95 16.14 14.44
N LYS A 25 0.73 15.42 13.34
CA LYS A 25 1.67 15.37 12.20
C LYS A 25 1.77 16.72 11.49
N GLU A 26 0.78 17.61 11.60
CA GLU A 26 0.86 18.94 10.97
C GLU A 26 2.07 19.72 11.49
N HIS A 27 2.23 19.77 12.81
CA HIS A 27 3.32 20.50 13.46
C HIS A 27 4.68 19.83 13.29
N GLN A 28 4.71 18.51 13.12
CA GLN A 28 5.95 17.73 13.04
C GLN A 28 6.43 17.47 11.61
N ARG A 29 5.54 17.46 10.61
CA ARG A 29 5.87 17.05 9.23
C ARG A 29 5.46 18.07 8.18
N VAL A 30 4.31 18.72 8.34
CA VAL A 30 3.76 19.60 7.30
C VAL A 30 4.42 20.97 7.31
N ARG A 31 4.44 21.62 8.48
CA ARG A 31 4.99 22.96 8.67
C ARG A 31 6.53 23.01 8.70
N PRO A 32 7.23 22.02 9.29
CA PRO A 32 8.69 21.99 9.22
C PRO A 32 9.20 21.81 7.79
N ILE A 33 10.39 22.33 7.55
CA ILE A 33 11.10 22.19 6.27
C ILE A 33 12.37 21.38 6.58
N ILE A 34 12.56 20.29 5.85
CA ILE A 34 13.77 19.47 5.95
C ILE A 34 14.65 19.62 4.72
N ILE A 35 15.95 19.52 4.90
CA ILE A 35 16.92 19.31 3.83
C ILE A 35 17.47 17.91 4.04
N ASP A 36 17.19 17.00 3.10
CA ASP A 36 17.67 15.62 3.15
C ASP A 36 18.97 15.48 2.33
N PRO A 37 20.14 15.27 2.99
CA PRO A 37 21.40 15.05 2.29
C PRO A 37 21.39 13.82 1.41
N GLY A 38 20.52 12.83 1.68
CA GLY A 38 20.35 11.65 0.86
C GLY A 38 19.88 11.93 -0.56
N LEU A 39 19.38 13.14 -0.86
CA LEU A 39 18.96 13.55 -2.20
C LEU A 39 20.12 14.05 -3.08
N TYR A 40 21.22 14.52 -2.49
CA TYR A 40 22.32 15.16 -3.24
C TYR A 40 23.72 14.68 -2.81
N HIS A 41 23.82 13.83 -1.80
CA HIS A 41 25.07 13.33 -1.26
C HIS A 41 25.06 11.80 -1.20
N SER A 42 26.15 11.15 -1.61
CA SER A 42 26.26 9.69 -1.65
C SER A 42 26.31 9.06 -0.26
N LYS A 43 26.88 9.78 0.72
CA LYS A 43 26.91 9.36 2.13
C LYS A 43 25.65 9.84 2.84
N LYS A 44 24.76 8.90 3.16
CA LYS A 44 23.52 9.16 3.92
C LYS A 44 23.84 9.61 5.34
N SER A 45 23.22 10.71 5.76
CA SER A 45 23.23 11.22 7.14
C SER A 45 21.79 11.54 7.56
N GLY A 46 21.58 11.98 8.81
CA GLY A 46 20.28 12.50 9.24
C GLY A 46 19.85 13.73 8.41
N VAL A 47 18.55 14.05 8.47
CA VAL A 47 17.99 15.25 7.83
C VAL A 47 18.35 16.51 8.62
N PHE A 48 18.53 17.62 7.92
CA PHE A 48 18.69 18.93 8.53
C PHE A 48 17.33 19.63 8.62
N TRP A 49 17.05 20.21 9.78
CA TRP A 49 15.82 20.94 10.03
C TRP A 49 16.08 22.43 9.82
N ALA A 50 15.30 23.06 8.93
CA ALA A 50 15.34 24.50 8.80
C ALA A 50 14.77 25.17 10.06
N LYS A 51 15.32 26.34 10.40
CA LYS A 51 14.82 27.14 11.53
C LYS A 51 13.40 27.67 11.26
N GLU A 52 13.17 28.12 10.03
CA GLU A 52 11.88 28.64 9.59
C GLU A 52 10.89 27.52 9.25
N LYS A 53 9.61 27.80 9.46
CA LYS A 53 8.50 26.90 9.12
C LYS A 53 7.67 27.52 7.99
N ARG A 54 7.08 26.67 7.15
CA ARG A 54 6.15 27.11 6.10
C ARG A 54 4.71 27.13 6.60
N SER A 55 3.89 27.95 5.94
CA SER A 55 2.43 27.86 6.02
C SER A 55 1.91 26.69 5.19
N LEU A 56 0.64 26.33 5.42
CA LEU A 56 -0.07 25.39 4.56
C LEU A 56 -0.24 25.98 3.16
N PRO A 57 -0.12 25.17 2.10
CA PRO A 57 -0.33 25.64 0.73
C PRO A 57 -1.78 26.08 0.53
N ALA A 58 -1.97 27.22 -0.16
CA ALA A 58 -3.30 27.72 -0.50
C ALA A 58 -3.83 27.15 -1.83
N ALA A 59 -2.94 26.70 -2.70
CA ALA A 59 -3.28 26.25 -4.06
C ALA A 59 -3.80 24.80 -4.13
N PHE A 60 -3.53 23.99 -3.11
CA PHE A 60 -3.94 22.59 -3.03
C PHE A 60 -4.09 22.17 -1.57
N LYS A 61 -4.92 21.17 -1.32
CA LYS A 61 -5.14 20.60 0.01
C LYS A 61 -4.21 19.41 0.22
N LEU A 62 -3.54 19.33 1.36
CA LEU A 62 -2.66 18.19 1.65
C LEU A 62 -3.45 16.97 2.09
N PHE A 63 -2.95 15.80 1.70
CA PHE A 63 -3.43 14.50 2.15
C PHE A 63 -2.25 13.64 2.60
N THR A 64 -2.52 12.73 3.54
CA THR A 64 -1.55 11.77 4.05
C THR A 64 -2.19 10.40 4.27
N GLY A 65 -1.38 9.36 4.35
CA GLY A 65 -1.82 8.01 4.66
C GLY A 65 -0.65 7.04 4.68
N SER A 66 -0.92 5.79 4.35
CA SER A 66 0.09 4.74 4.26
C SER A 66 1.11 5.00 3.13
N ALA A 67 2.38 4.70 3.39
CA ALA A 67 3.40 4.67 2.33
C ALA A 67 3.22 3.48 1.37
N TRP A 68 2.43 2.48 1.78
CA TRP A 68 2.08 1.34 0.94
C TRP A 68 0.88 1.68 0.08
N VAL A 69 1.00 1.47 -1.23
CA VAL A 69 -0.02 1.86 -2.21
C VAL A 69 -0.11 0.83 -3.33
N VAL A 70 -1.30 0.70 -3.91
CA VAL A 70 -1.49 0.02 -5.20
C VAL A 70 -2.10 1.01 -6.17
N LEU A 71 -1.27 1.43 -7.12
CA LEU A 71 -1.61 2.49 -8.07
C LEU A 71 -1.88 1.90 -9.45
N SER A 72 -2.90 2.43 -10.11
CA SER A 72 -3.25 2.12 -11.48
C SER A 72 -2.20 2.67 -12.44
N ARG A 73 -2.00 1.97 -13.57
CA ARG A 73 -1.10 2.43 -14.61
C ARG A 73 -1.48 3.81 -15.19
N PRO A 74 -2.75 4.12 -15.49
CA PRO A 74 -3.13 5.45 -15.98
C PRO A 74 -2.76 6.58 -15.03
N PHE A 75 -2.89 6.39 -13.71
CA PHE A 75 -2.48 7.39 -12.75
C PHE A 75 -0.95 7.60 -12.70
N LEU A 76 -0.17 6.51 -12.78
CA LEU A 76 1.28 6.62 -12.84
C LEU A 76 1.74 7.32 -14.13
N GLU A 77 1.11 7.02 -15.25
CA GLU A 77 1.39 7.70 -16.52
C GLU A 77 1.07 9.19 -16.44
N PHE A 78 -0.01 9.57 -15.77
CA PHE A 78 -0.31 10.98 -15.49
C PHE A 78 0.77 11.64 -14.60
N CYS A 79 1.24 10.97 -13.56
CA CYS A 79 2.29 11.50 -12.69
C CYS A 79 3.62 11.74 -13.44
N ILE A 80 3.96 10.88 -14.40
CA ILE A 80 5.26 10.89 -15.09
C ILE A 80 5.22 11.74 -16.36
N TRP A 81 4.20 11.51 -17.20
CA TRP A 81 4.09 12.05 -18.56
C TRP A 81 2.98 13.10 -18.70
N GLY A 82 2.20 13.35 -17.65
CA GLY A 82 1.08 14.28 -17.68
C GLY A 82 1.50 15.71 -18.03
N TRP A 83 0.63 16.41 -18.75
CA TRP A 83 0.81 17.82 -19.10
C TRP A 83 0.46 18.76 -17.93
N ASP A 84 -0.31 18.26 -16.96
CA ASP A 84 -0.69 19.01 -15.77
C ASP A 84 0.53 19.35 -14.89
N ASN A 85 0.51 20.53 -14.28
CA ASN A 85 1.61 21.00 -13.45
C ASN A 85 1.56 20.46 -12.02
N LEU A 86 0.40 19.99 -11.53
CA LEU A 86 0.20 19.55 -10.16
C LEU A 86 1.20 18.47 -9.72
N PRO A 87 1.45 17.36 -10.48
CA PRO A 87 2.47 16.39 -10.08
C PRO A 87 3.87 17.02 -9.95
N ARG A 88 4.26 17.91 -10.87
CA ARG A 88 5.57 18.59 -10.84
C ARG A 88 5.69 19.54 -9.65
N THR A 89 4.65 20.34 -9.40
CA THR A 89 4.58 21.25 -8.25
C THR A 89 4.64 20.47 -6.94
N LEU A 90 3.94 19.34 -6.84
CA LEU A 90 3.96 18.51 -5.65
C LEU A 90 5.30 17.79 -5.47
N LEU A 91 5.96 17.34 -6.53
CA LEU A 91 7.33 16.80 -6.43
C LEU A 91 8.26 17.82 -5.79
N MET A 92 8.22 19.08 -6.23
CA MET A 92 9.00 20.16 -5.62
C MET A 92 8.60 20.42 -4.16
N TYR A 93 7.29 20.41 -3.84
CA TYR A 93 6.82 20.64 -2.47
C TYR A 93 7.28 19.54 -1.48
N TYR A 94 7.31 18.29 -1.95
CA TYR A 94 7.64 17.11 -1.17
C TYR A 94 9.15 16.81 -1.11
N THR A 95 10.02 17.56 -1.78
CA THR A 95 11.49 17.42 -1.57
C THR A 95 11.94 17.83 -0.18
N ASN A 96 11.21 18.77 0.45
CA ASN A 96 11.50 19.29 1.79
C ASN A 96 10.46 18.86 2.85
N PHE A 97 9.80 17.72 2.63
CA PHE A 97 8.76 17.17 3.51
C PHE A 97 9.27 15.87 4.15
N LEU A 98 9.04 15.65 5.44
CA LEU A 98 9.43 14.40 6.10
C LEU A 98 8.45 13.26 5.77
N SER A 99 8.96 12.09 5.37
CA SER A 99 8.15 10.94 4.96
C SER A 99 7.27 11.23 3.72
N SER A 100 7.84 11.87 2.69
CA SER A 100 7.13 12.21 1.44
C SER A 100 6.32 11.09 0.79
N PRO A 101 6.72 9.80 0.82
CA PRO A 101 5.89 8.71 0.29
C PRO A 101 4.50 8.60 0.94
N GLU A 102 4.35 9.00 2.21
CA GLU A 102 3.08 9.01 2.94
C GLU A 102 2.13 10.15 2.51
N GLY A 103 2.50 11.00 1.55
CA GLY A 103 1.69 12.18 1.19
C GLY A 103 1.66 12.55 -0.28
N TYR A 104 2.72 12.27 -1.05
CA TYR A 104 2.81 12.70 -2.45
C TYR A 104 1.64 12.19 -3.30
N PHE A 105 1.48 10.87 -3.43
CA PHE A 105 0.42 10.29 -4.28
C PHE A 105 -0.98 10.64 -3.77
N HIS A 106 -1.18 10.61 -2.45
CA HIS A 106 -2.43 11.01 -1.79
C HIS A 106 -2.85 12.42 -2.23
N THR A 107 -1.91 13.37 -2.14
CA THR A 107 -2.17 14.77 -2.48
C THR A 107 -2.37 14.97 -3.98
N VAL A 108 -1.60 14.30 -4.84
CA VAL A 108 -1.81 14.38 -6.30
C VAL A 108 -3.22 13.89 -6.66
N MET A 109 -3.61 12.71 -6.17
CA MET A 109 -4.90 12.11 -6.48
C MET A 109 -6.07 12.95 -6.00
N CYS A 110 -6.03 13.37 -4.74
CA CYS A 110 -7.14 14.05 -4.11
C CYS A 110 -7.32 15.50 -4.55
N ASN A 111 -6.34 16.09 -5.26
CA ASN A 111 -6.47 17.43 -5.85
C ASN A 111 -6.75 17.40 -7.36
N HIS A 112 -6.82 16.22 -8.00
CA HIS A 112 -7.08 16.11 -9.43
C HIS A 112 -8.48 15.54 -9.69
N LYS A 113 -9.30 16.25 -10.47
CA LYS A 113 -10.72 15.93 -10.69
C LYS A 113 -10.95 14.54 -11.29
N ASP A 114 -10.04 14.09 -12.15
CA ASP A 114 -10.15 12.79 -12.82
C ASP A 114 -9.77 11.61 -11.90
N TYR A 115 -9.01 11.85 -10.83
CA TYR A 115 -8.48 10.79 -9.95
C TYR A 115 -9.12 10.76 -8.56
N GLN A 116 -9.63 11.88 -8.04
CA GLN A 116 -10.19 11.99 -6.69
C GLN A 116 -11.30 10.95 -6.39
N ASN A 117 -12.03 10.50 -7.42
CA ASN A 117 -13.13 9.53 -7.33
C ASN A 117 -12.72 8.08 -7.63
N THR A 118 -11.44 7.84 -7.91
CA THR A 118 -10.88 6.52 -8.21
C THR A 118 -10.15 5.91 -6.99
N THR A 119 -10.19 6.61 -5.86
CA THR A 119 -9.49 6.19 -4.64
C THR A 119 -10.31 5.15 -3.88
N VAL A 120 -9.69 4.02 -3.57
CA VAL A 120 -10.19 3.05 -2.60
C VAL A 120 -9.38 3.29 -1.33
N ASN A 121 -10.03 3.81 -0.28
CA ASN A 121 -9.37 4.23 0.96
C ASN A 121 -8.98 3.03 1.84
N HIS A 122 -7.98 2.27 1.36
CA HIS A 122 -7.40 1.09 1.97
C HIS A 122 -6.12 0.74 1.20
N ASP A 123 -5.02 0.36 1.86
CA ASP A 123 -3.71 0.09 1.23
C ASP A 123 -3.43 -1.40 0.95
N LEU A 124 -4.40 -2.26 1.25
CA LEU A 124 -4.32 -3.73 1.11
C LEU A 124 -3.25 -4.38 2.01
N HIS A 125 -2.84 -3.70 3.08
CA HIS A 125 -1.94 -4.26 4.09
C HIS A 125 -2.69 -4.50 5.40
N PHE A 126 -2.44 -5.65 6.01
CA PHE A 126 -2.74 -5.82 7.43
C PHE A 126 -1.63 -5.20 8.26
N MET A 127 -1.96 -4.19 9.05
CA MET A 127 -1.04 -3.55 9.99
C MET A 127 -1.65 -3.50 11.38
N LYS A 128 -0.82 -3.71 12.41
CA LYS A 128 -1.20 -3.51 13.79
C LYS A 128 -0.53 -2.24 14.33
N TRP A 129 -1.34 -1.29 14.78
CA TRP A 129 -0.86 -0.10 15.47
C TRP A 129 -1.00 -0.28 16.98
N ASP A 130 -0.04 0.27 17.73
CA ASP A 130 -0.19 0.44 19.18
C ASP A 130 -1.26 1.51 19.47
N ASP A 131 -1.79 1.54 20.70
CA ASP A 131 -2.69 2.60 21.17
C ASP A 131 -2.05 3.30 22.37
N PRO A 132 -1.60 4.58 22.24
CA PRO A 132 -1.68 5.41 21.04
C PRO A 132 -0.70 4.97 19.93
N PRO A 133 -0.97 5.30 18.65
CA PRO A 133 -0.10 4.93 17.54
C PRO A 133 1.31 5.53 17.67
N LYS A 134 2.33 4.69 17.53
CA LYS A 134 3.74 5.11 17.40
C LYS A 134 4.06 5.51 15.96
N GLU A 135 5.31 5.92 15.70
CA GLU A 135 5.77 6.26 14.34
C GLU A 135 5.71 5.09 13.35
N GLN A 136 5.92 3.86 13.83
CA GLN A 136 5.85 2.63 13.04
C GLN A 136 4.85 1.65 13.64
N PRO A 137 4.22 0.80 12.81
CA PRO A 137 3.34 -0.25 13.30
C PRO A 137 4.11 -1.30 14.11
N ALA A 138 3.40 -1.99 14.99
CA ALA A 138 3.93 -3.06 15.82
C ALA A 138 4.34 -4.28 14.98
N ASN A 139 5.30 -5.06 15.47
CA ASN A 139 5.69 -6.31 14.84
C ASN A 139 4.58 -7.35 14.97
N LEU A 140 4.20 -7.93 13.83
CA LEU A 140 3.25 -9.02 13.71
C LEU A 140 3.94 -10.34 14.04
N THR A 141 3.42 -11.01 15.06
CA THR A 141 3.83 -12.34 15.52
C THR A 141 2.76 -13.40 15.23
N ALA A 142 3.03 -14.66 15.56
CA ALA A 142 2.09 -15.78 15.39
C ALA A 142 0.72 -15.58 16.08
N GLN A 143 0.65 -14.76 17.13
CA GLN A 143 -0.60 -14.40 17.82
C GLN A 143 -1.56 -13.60 16.92
N HIS A 144 -1.03 -12.88 15.95
CA HIS A 144 -1.81 -12.03 15.05
C HIS A 144 -2.25 -12.76 13.77
N PHE A 145 -1.83 -14.01 13.60
CA PHE A 145 -2.05 -14.77 12.37
C PHE A 145 -3.52 -14.88 11.98
N ASP A 146 -4.38 -15.23 12.92
CA ASP A 146 -5.80 -15.38 12.63
C ASP A 146 -6.44 -14.05 12.22
N GLY A 147 -5.95 -12.94 12.77
CA GLY A 147 -6.33 -11.57 12.37
C GLY A 147 -5.89 -11.24 10.95
N MET A 148 -4.63 -11.55 10.61
CA MET A 148 -4.12 -11.40 9.24
C MET A 148 -4.98 -12.17 8.24
N VAL A 149 -5.27 -13.43 8.53
CA VAL A 149 -6.08 -14.29 7.65
C VAL A 149 -7.51 -13.77 7.51
N ARG A 150 -8.12 -13.31 8.61
CA ARG A 150 -9.49 -12.81 8.63
C ARG A 150 -9.64 -11.49 7.88
N SER A 151 -8.61 -10.65 7.87
CA SER A 151 -8.62 -9.35 7.19
C SER A 151 -8.84 -9.47 5.68
N GLY A 152 -8.42 -10.60 5.08
CA GLY A 152 -8.43 -10.80 3.63
C GLY A 152 -7.39 -9.96 2.87
N ALA A 153 -6.59 -9.16 3.57
CA ALA A 153 -5.51 -8.39 2.97
C ALA A 153 -4.45 -9.36 2.37
N PRO A 154 -3.95 -9.09 1.15
CA PRO A 154 -2.94 -9.93 0.51
C PRO A 154 -1.53 -9.71 1.09
N PHE A 155 -1.32 -8.58 1.77
CA PHE A 155 -0.04 -8.21 2.37
C PHE A 155 -0.20 -7.94 3.87
N ALA A 156 0.92 -7.99 4.59
CA ALA A 156 0.99 -7.70 6.01
C ALA A 156 2.30 -6.97 6.35
N HIS A 157 2.24 -6.05 7.30
CA HIS A 157 3.39 -5.27 7.75
C HIS A 157 3.24 -4.92 9.25
N LYS A 158 4.27 -4.97 10.09
CA LYS A 158 5.67 -5.37 9.89
C LYS A 158 5.90 -6.76 10.46
N ILE A 159 6.61 -7.65 9.77
CA ILE A 159 7.00 -8.96 10.32
C ILE A 159 8.52 -8.94 10.53
N ALA A 160 8.97 -9.34 11.71
CA ALA A 160 10.41 -9.41 11.98
C ALA A 160 11.05 -10.55 11.16
N GLU A 161 12.31 -10.36 10.77
CA GLU A 161 13.07 -11.41 10.12
C GLU A 161 13.12 -12.66 11.01
N ASN A 162 12.95 -13.84 10.41
CA ASN A 162 12.94 -15.14 11.09
C ASN A 162 11.85 -15.31 12.17
N ASP A 163 10.81 -14.45 12.19
CA ASP A 163 9.66 -14.69 13.06
C ASP A 163 8.93 -15.99 12.67
N SER A 164 8.55 -16.77 13.69
CA SER A 164 7.80 -18.02 13.55
C SER A 164 6.53 -17.93 12.69
N VAL A 165 5.92 -16.73 12.61
CA VAL A 165 4.72 -16.49 11.80
C VAL A 165 4.98 -16.68 10.30
N LEU A 166 6.19 -16.42 9.82
CA LEU A 166 6.57 -16.62 8.41
C LEU A 166 6.43 -18.09 8.02
N GLY A 167 6.94 -19.00 8.86
CA GLY A 167 6.78 -20.43 8.66
C GLY A 167 5.31 -20.88 8.73
N ARG A 168 4.49 -20.22 9.56
CA ARG A 168 3.04 -20.48 9.62
C ARG A 168 2.33 -20.03 8.33
N ILE A 169 2.67 -18.85 7.79
CA ILE A 169 2.16 -18.35 6.50
C ILE A 169 2.52 -19.31 5.37
N ASP A 170 3.77 -19.77 5.32
CA ASP A 170 4.26 -20.67 4.29
C ASP A 170 3.49 -22.00 4.28
N ARG A 171 3.31 -22.60 5.45
CA ARG A 171 2.60 -23.88 5.58
C ARG A 171 1.09 -23.76 5.36
N GLU A 172 0.44 -22.78 6.00
CA GLU A 172 -1.03 -22.72 6.05
C GLU A 172 -1.66 -21.93 4.88
N LEU A 173 -1.01 -20.86 4.41
CA LEU A 173 -1.57 -19.97 3.38
C LEU A 173 -0.98 -20.23 2.00
N LEU A 174 0.35 -20.34 1.93
CA LEU A 174 1.06 -20.56 0.67
C LEU A 174 1.18 -22.05 0.32
N LYS A 175 0.97 -22.94 1.30
CA LYS A 175 1.06 -24.40 1.14
C LYS A 175 2.39 -24.82 0.52
N ARG A 176 3.48 -24.18 0.94
CA ARG A 176 4.83 -24.47 0.47
C ARG A 176 5.70 -25.04 1.60
N SER A 177 6.61 -25.92 1.22
CA SER A 177 7.66 -26.42 2.11
C SER A 177 8.87 -25.49 2.08
N ASP A 178 9.73 -25.61 3.09
CA ASP A 178 10.94 -24.80 3.21
C ASP A 178 11.80 -24.91 1.95
N GLY A 179 12.29 -23.76 1.47
CA GLY A 179 13.10 -23.66 0.25
C GLY A 179 12.35 -23.92 -1.06
N ARG A 180 11.04 -24.19 -1.04
CA ARG A 180 10.23 -24.38 -2.26
C ARG A 180 9.37 -23.17 -2.59
N PHE A 181 9.03 -23.06 -3.87
CA PHE A 181 8.08 -22.08 -4.38
C PHE A 181 6.65 -22.45 -4.00
N THR A 182 5.79 -21.43 -3.85
CA THR A 182 4.34 -21.57 -3.69
C THR A 182 3.74 -22.29 -4.89
N PRO A 183 3.08 -23.45 -4.70
CA PRO A 183 2.37 -24.12 -5.80
C PRO A 183 1.26 -23.25 -6.38
N GLY A 184 1.20 -23.15 -7.71
CA GLY A 184 0.23 -22.33 -8.44
C GLY A 184 -0.67 -23.13 -9.37
N GLY A 185 -1.48 -22.43 -10.17
CA GLY A 185 -2.34 -23.05 -11.19
C GLY A 185 -1.58 -23.81 -12.28
N TRP A 186 -0.28 -23.53 -12.42
CA TRP A 186 0.66 -24.22 -13.31
C TRP A 186 1.14 -25.57 -12.78
N CYS A 187 0.90 -25.93 -11.52
CA CYS A 187 1.33 -27.21 -10.96
C CYS A 187 0.30 -28.31 -11.28
N LEU A 188 0.64 -29.22 -12.19
CA LEU A 188 -0.27 -30.26 -12.74
C LEU A 188 -0.10 -31.64 -12.08
N GLY A 189 0.86 -31.80 -11.16
CA GLY A 189 1.10 -33.04 -10.43
C GLY A 189 -0.01 -33.37 -9.43
N THR A 190 -0.06 -34.63 -8.99
CA THR A 190 -1.02 -35.08 -7.98
C THR A 190 -0.50 -34.81 -6.56
N LEU A 191 -1.41 -34.56 -5.61
CA LEU A 191 -1.09 -34.26 -4.18
C LEU A 191 -0.25 -35.35 -3.46
N LYS A 192 -0.23 -36.59 -3.99
CA LYS A 192 0.58 -37.69 -3.46
C LYS A 192 2.05 -37.60 -3.87
N MET A 193 2.38 -36.80 -4.89
CA MET A 193 3.74 -36.44 -5.31
C MET A 193 3.92 -34.92 -5.18
N ASP A 194 5.14 -34.41 -5.44
CA ASP A 194 5.35 -32.96 -5.56
C ASP A 194 4.40 -32.40 -6.65
N PRO A 195 3.42 -31.54 -6.30
CA PRO A 195 2.42 -31.05 -7.24
C PRO A 195 3.05 -30.25 -8.39
N CYS A 196 4.24 -29.68 -8.18
CA CYS A 196 4.94 -28.88 -9.18
C CYS A 196 6.02 -29.66 -9.93
N ARG A 197 6.04 -31.00 -9.84
CA ARG A 197 6.94 -31.84 -10.65
C ARG A 197 6.63 -31.76 -12.14
N VAL A 198 5.36 -31.55 -12.49
CA VAL A 198 4.92 -31.30 -13.87
C VAL A 198 4.34 -29.90 -13.93
N CYS A 199 5.00 -29.02 -14.68
CA CYS A 199 4.58 -27.64 -14.86
C CYS A 199 3.82 -27.48 -16.18
N GLY A 200 2.63 -26.90 -16.10
CA GLY A 200 1.86 -26.38 -17.24
C GLY A 200 2.18 -24.91 -17.51
N SER A 201 1.28 -24.23 -18.22
CA SER A 201 1.41 -22.79 -18.49
C SER A 201 1.35 -21.97 -17.19
N ALA A 202 2.27 -21.00 -17.08
CA ALA A 202 2.33 -20.03 -16.00
C ALA A 202 1.13 -19.05 -16.00
N ASP A 203 0.42 -18.94 -17.12
CA ASP A 203 -0.73 -18.03 -17.29
C ASP A 203 -2.01 -18.58 -16.65
N VAL A 204 -2.01 -19.85 -16.22
CA VAL A 204 -3.18 -20.48 -15.62
C VAL A 204 -3.38 -19.96 -14.20
N VAL A 205 -4.44 -19.18 -14.03
CA VAL A 205 -4.87 -18.63 -12.75
C VAL A 205 -6.02 -19.46 -12.19
N ARG A 206 -5.85 -20.02 -10.99
CA ARG A 206 -6.91 -20.77 -10.30
C ARG A 206 -7.27 -20.07 -8.98
N PRO A 207 -8.56 -19.78 -8.74
CA PRO A 207 -8.99 -19.25 -7.45
C PRO A 207 -8.59 -20.17 -6.29
N SER A 208 -8.07 -19.58 -5.23
CA SER A 208 -7.70 -20.26 -4.00
C SER A 208 -8.58 -19.76 -2.84
N LEU A 209 -8.49 -20.40 -1.67
CA LEU A 209 -9.19 -19.89 -0.49
C LEU A 209 -8.75 -18.46 -0.15
N SER A 210 -7.46 -18.16 -0.30
CA SER A 210 -6.91 -16.82 -0.09
C SER A 210 -7.41 -15.81 -1.12
N SER A 211 -7.61 -16.21 -2.39
CA SER A 211 -8.18 -15.31 -3.40
C SER A 211 -9.63 -14.93 -3.06
N ARG A 212 -10.43 -15.88 -2.53
CA ARG A 212 -11.81 -15.61 -2.09
C ARG A 212 -11.87 -14.65 -0.90
N ARG A 213 -10.90 -14.72 0.03
CA ARG A 213 -10.80 -13.77 1.14
C ARG A 213 -10.51 -12.35 0.64
N LEU A 214 -9.59 -12.24 -0.33
CA LEU A 214 -9.27 -10.97 -0.98
C LEU A 214 -10.47 -10.41 -1.74
N GLU A 215 -11.17 -11.26 -2.50
CA GLU A 215 -12.40 -10.87 -3.19
C GLU A 215 -13.44 -10.31 -2.22
N LYS A 216 -13.65 -10.98 -1.08
CA LYS A 216 -14.57 -10.49 -0.04
C LYS A 216 -14.15 -9.13 0.49
N LEU A 217 -12.86 -8.92 0.79
CA LEU A 217 -12.34 -7.62 1.23
C LEU A 217 -12.62 -6.55 0.17
N VAL A 218 -12.25 -6.80 -1.09
CA VAL A 218 -12.41 -5.82 -2.17
C VAL A 218 -13.88 -5.49 -2.41
N THR A 219 -14.78 -6.47 -2.41
CA THR A 219 -16.22 -6.24 -2.52
C THR A 219 -16.74 -5.36 -1.38
N GLN A 220 -16.27 -5.57 -0.14
CA GLN A 220 -16.63 -4.72 1.00
C GLN A 220 -16.07 -3.30 0.88
N LEU A 221 -14.88 -3.13 0.31
CA LEU A 221 -14.27 -1.82 0.08
C LEU A 221 -14.99 -1.02 -1.01
N LEU A 222 -15.54 -1.71 -2.01
CA LEU A 222 -16.25 -1.12 -3.15
C LEU A 222 -17.76 -1.01 -2.96
N ASP A 223 -18.28 -1.49 -1.83
CA ASP A 223 -19.67 -1.28 -1.43
C ASP A 223 -20.00 0.22 -1.39
N SER A 224 -21.18 0.61 -1.88
CA SER A 224 -21.50 2.02 -2.16
C SER A 224 -21.34 2.92 -0.95
N ASP A 225 -21.77 2.42 0.22
CA ASP A 225 -21.78 3.18 1.46
C ASP A 225 -20.37 3.40 1.98
N ASN A 226 -19.48 2.41 1.77
CA ASN A 226 -18.08 2.49 2.17
C ASN A 226 -17.25 3.31 1.17
N PHE A 227 -17.39 3.03 -0.12
CA PHE A 227 -16.60 3.66 -1.17
C PHE A 227 -16.91 5.15 -1.30
N ARG A 228 -18.19 5.54 -1.37
CA ARG A 228 -18.57 6.95 -1.58
C ARG A 228 -18.30 7.82 -0.35
N SER A 229 -18.45 7.27 0.85
CA SER A 229 -18.23 8.04 2.08
C SER A 229 -16.75 8.37 2.33
N LYS A 230 -15.83 7.55 1.81
CA LYS A 230 -14.38 7.64 2.04
C LYS A 230 -13.56 8.18 0.85
N GLN A 231 -14.20 8.85 -0.10
CA GLN A 231 -13.49 9.59 -1.14
C GLN A 231 -12.75 10.81 -0.57
N CYS A 232 -11.82 11.35 -1.35
CA CYS A 232 -11.07 12.55 -1.01
C CYS A 232 -12.01 13.70 -0.60
N LYS A 233 -11.88 14.17 0.64
CA LYS A 233 -12.68 15.25 1.22
C LYS A 233 -11.78 16.26 1.90
#